data_AF-A0A3S0T7Q9-F1
#
_entry.id   AF-A0A3S0T7Q9-F1
#
_cell.length_a   1.000
_cell.length_b   1.000
_cell.length_c   1.000
_cell.angle_alpha   90.00
_cell.angle_beta   90.00
_cell.angle_gamma   90.00
#
_symmetry.space_group_name_H-M   'P 1'
#
loop_
_entity.id
_entity.type
_entity.pdbx_description
1 polymer ?
#
loop_
_entity_poly.entity_id
_entity_poly.type
_entity_poly.pdbx_seq_one_letter_code
_entity_poly.pdbx_strand_id
1 'polypeptide(L)'
;MTVVASSPLGERLGIYLVLLAGLLVLSACTKDELAERKRACSDYVKFGVLPKSDGDRCVYEEGIFKAAAETITDRQVENIYPILIEASRRMAASSSRLDKTSFAVLSSDIPAPGPFIDPQSSTTWHAAIDLAHVTFDAPTQDPDFQRDWWEISGGRSGRPDDLWNLKIVGIGPYDFDGLETVCQLLAYSQSAEGCKARVYIDLDKKSIAPDLGELGVMAIDFIPPTRDEVRRVLLDSELEHWPPNHTS
;
A
#
# COMPACT_ATOMS: atom_id res chain seq x y z
N MET A 1 14.76 -34.57 12.97
CA MET A 1 14.54 -33.47 13.93
C MET A 1 15.29 -32.26 13.40
N THR A 2 14.63 -31.43 12.61
CA THR A 2 15.20 -30.21 12.06
C THR A 2 14.69 -29.06 12.91
N VAL A 3 15.60 -28.45 13.67
CA VAL A 3 15.35 -27.22 14.41
C VAL A 3 15.20 -26.12 13.36
N VAL A 4 13.97 -25.61 13.20
CA VAL A 4 13.72 -24.41 12.41
C VAL A 4 14.24 -23.24 13.25
N ALA A 5 15.36 -22.67 12.82
CA ALA A 5 15.86 -21.42 13.37
C ALA A 5 14.86 -20.32 13.01
N SER A 6 14.15 -19.81 14.00
CA SER A 6 13.34 -18.60 13.90
C SER A 6 14.25 -17.42 13.56
N SER A 7 14.03 -16.81 12.39
CA SER A 7 14.76 -15.63 11.94
C SER A 7 14.47 -14.44 12.87
N PRO A 8 15.48 -13.70 13.33
CA PRO A 8 15.31 -12.54 14.23
C PRO A 8 14.61 -11.32 13.60
N LEU A 9 14.26 -11.39 12.31
CA LEU A 9 13.41 -10.39 11.66
C LEU A 9 11.92 -10.55 12.00
N GLY A 10 11.44 -11.78 12.24
CA GLY A 10 10.02 -12.05 12.49
C GLY A 10 9.52 -11.49 13.83
N GLU A 11 10.35 -11.51 14.87
CA GLU A 11 10.02 -10.94 16.19
C GLU A 11 10.00 -9.41 16.20
N ARG A 12 10.78 -8.78 15.31
CA ARG A 12 10.76 -7.32 15.12
C ARG A 12 9.49 -6.91 14.39
N LEU A 13 9.16 -7.55 13.26
CA LEU A 13 7.93 -7.29 12.51
C LEU A 13 6.65 -7.39 13.37
N GLY A 14 6.59 -8.34 14.32
CA GLY A 14 5.43 -8.50 15.21
C GLY A 14 5.20 -7.32 16.17
N ILE A 15 6.25 -6.60 16.59
CA ILE A 15 6.12 -5.40 17.43
C ILE A 15 5.81 -4.16 16.56
N TYR A 16 6.29 -4.12 15.32
CA TYR A 16 6.04 -3.02 14.38
C TYR A 16 4.65 -3.06 13.73
N LEU A 17 4.08 -4.26 13.52
CA LEU A 17 2.68 -4.44 13.10
C LEU A 17 1.67 -3.95 14.14
N VAL A 18 2.02 -4.01 15.43
CA VAL A 18 1.21 -3.42 16.52
C VAL A 18 1.22 -1.89 16.46
N LEU A 19 2.25 -1.28 15.88
CA LEU A 19 2.35 0.17 15.64
C LEU A 19 1.44 0.61 14.48
N LEU A 20 1.33 -0.22 13.44
CA LEU A 20 0.49 0.00 12.26
C LEU A 20 -1.01 -0.23 12.52
N ALA A 21 -1.37 -1.30 13.24
CA ALA A 21 -2.77 -1.63 13.52
C ALA A 21 -3.47 -0.64 14.48
N GLY A 22 -2.70 0.18 15.21
CA GLY A 22 -3.23 1.15 16.16
C GLY A 22 -3.89 2.38 15.51
N LEU A 23 -3.53 2.71 14.27
CA LEU A 23 -3.84 3.98 13.61
C LEU A 23 -5.09 3.95 12.70
N LEU A 24 -5.69 2.79 12.46
CA LEU A 24 -6.84 2.63 11.54
C LEU A 24 -8.19 2.54 12.25
N VAL A 25 -8.47 3.40 13.24
CA VAL A 25 -9.80 3.46 13.87
C VAL A 25 -10.59 4.62 13.29
N LEU A 26 -11.63 4.22 12.54
CA LEU A 26 -12.61 5.03 11.81
C LEU A 26 -13.26 6.17 12.61
N SER A 27 -13.38 7.29 11.91
CA SER A 27 -14.08 8.53 12.24
C SER A 27 -15.58 8.34 12.55
N ALA A 28 -16.05 8.86 13.70
CA ALA A 28 -17.30 9.60 13.80
C ALA A 28 -17.48 10.36 15.13
N CYS A 29 -17.59 11.69 15.03
CA CYS A 29 -18.26 12.62 15.96
C CYS A 29 -17.40 13.23 17.10
N THR A 30 -17.06 14.52 16.94
CA THR A 30 -16.56 15.61 17.83
C THR A 30 -16.02 15.35 19.25
N LYS A 31 -16.40 14.29 19.96
CA LYS A 31 -15.71 13.79 21.16
C LYS A 31 -14.50 12.92 20.82
N ASP A 32 -14.46 12.36 19.62
CA ASP A 32 -13.40 11.44 19.19
C ASP A 32 -12.09 12.15 18.83
N GLU A 33 -12.12 13.34 18.22
CA GLU A 33 -10.91 14.09 17.84
C GLU A 33 -10.00 14.41 19.04
N LEU A 34 -10.58 14.82 20.17
CA LEU A 34 -9.79 15.07 21.39
C LEU A 34 -9.25 13.76 21.99
N ALA A 35 -10.00 12.67 21.88
CA ALA A 35 -9.55 11.36 22.36
C ALA A 35 -8.41 10.82 21.48
N GLU A 36 -8.52 10.95 20.17
CA GLU A 36 -7.48 10.62 19.19
C GLU A 36 -6.23 11.46 19.40
N ARG A 37 -6.37 12.77 19.58
CA ARG A 37 -5.24 13.67 19.90
C ARG A 37 -4.55 13.30 21.22
N LYS A 38 -5.32 13.01 22.27
CA LYS A 38 -4.78 12.53 23.55
C LYS A 38 -4.06 11.20 23.38
N ARG A 39 -4.61 10.31 22.57
CA ARG A 39 -4.02 9.01 22.24
C ARG A 39 -2.70 9.20 21.48
N ALA A 40 -2.67 10.00 20.43
CA ALA A 40 -1.47 10.34 19.67
C ALA A 40 -0.39 10.96 20.56
N CYS A 41 -0.71 11.96 21.39
CA CYS A 41 0.25 12.53 22.35
C CYS A 41 0.75 11.50 23.38
N SER A 42 -0.12 10.63 23.87
CA SER A 42 0.27 9.53 24.77
C SER A 42 1.22 8.55 24.07
N ASP A 43 0.93 8.22 22.82
CA ASP A 43 1.78 7.35 21.99
C ASP A 43 3.12 8.03 21.69
N TYR A 44 3.14 9.34 21.45
CA TYR A 44 4.37 10.12 21.29
C TYR A 44 5.27 10.07 22.55
N VAL A 45 4.68 10.14 23.75
CA VAL A 45 5.42 9.94 25.01
C VAL A 45 5.92 8.49 25.11
N LYS A 46 5.04 7.52 24.81
CA LYS A 46 5.36 6.08 24.88
C LYS A 46 6.51 5.70 23.94
N PHE A 47 6.55 6.27 22.74
CA PHE A 47 7.60 6.03 21.74
C PHE A 47 8.84 6.92 21.94
N GLY A 48 8.85 7.78 22.96
CA GLY A 48 9.99 8.64 23.27
C GLY A 48 10.31 9.64 22.14
N VAL A 49 9.30 10.08 21.41
CA VAL A 49 9.40 11.25 20.51
C VAL A 49 8.99 12.54 21.21
N LEU A 50 8.23 12.42 22.31
CA LEU A 50 7.81 13.53 23.15
C LEU A 50 8.23 13.29 24.61
N PRO A 51 8.84 14.27 25.32
CA PRO A 51 9.11 14.15 26.75
C PRO A 51 7.83 14.02 27.57
N LYS A 52 7.86 13.23 28.64
CA LYS A 52 6.69 13.04 29.54
C LYS A 52 6.18 14.37 30.12
N SER A 53 7.06 15.34 30.35
CA SER A 53 6.70 16.69 30.83
C SER A 53 5.83 17.47 29.85
N ASP A 54 5.92 17.17 28.55
CA ASP A 54 5.18 17.85 27.49
C ASP A 54 3.97 17.03 27.02
N GLY A 55 3.66 15.89 27.63
CA GLY A 55 2.51 15.05 27.27
C GLY A 55 1.18 15.81 27.29
N ASP A 56 0.92 16.56 28.36
CA ASP A 56 -0.32 17.35 28.48
C ASP A 56 -0.29 18.58 27.57
N ARG A 57 0.87 19.24 27.45
CA ARG A 57 1.05 20.40 26.58
C ARG A 57 0.88 20.04 25.10
N CYS A 58 1.33 18.85 24.73
CA CYS A 58 1.07 18.26 23.44
C CYS A 58 -0.42 18.17 23.17
N VAL A 59 -1.34 18.06 24.14
CA VAL A 59 -2.78 18.03 23.83
C VAL A 59 -3.34 19.41 23.48
N TYR A 60 -2.57 20.50 23.62
CA TYR A 60 -3.09 21.86 23.44
C TYR A 60 -2.20 22.75 22.54
N GLU A 61 -0.90 22.48 22.47
CA GLU A 61 0.10 23.32 21.77
C GLU A 61 0.51 22.74 20.40
N GLU A 62 0.20 23.47 19.32
CA GLU A 62 0.40 23.00 17.93
C GLU A 62 1.86 22.77 17.56
N GLY A 63 2.74 23.67 17.97
CA GLY A 63 4.16 23.50 17.72
C GLY A 63 4.74 22.23 18.35
N ILE A 64 4.25 21.84 19.53
CA ILE A 64 4.72 20.63 20.23
C ILE A 64 4.25 19.38 19.52
N PHE A 65 2.98 19.32 19.14
CA PHE A 65 2.48 18.17 18.40
C PHE A 65 3.13 18.03 17.04
N LYS A 66 3.19 19.12 16.24
CA LYS A 66 3.82 19.09 14.91
C LYS A 66 5.26 18.60 14.98
N ALA A 67 6.04 19.06 15.95
CA ALA A 67 7.41 18.61 16.14
C ALA A 67 7.49 17.11 16.52
N ALA A 68 6.57 16.62 17.36
CA ALA A 68 6.50 15.20 17.72
C ALA A 68 6.06 14.32 16.53
N ALA A 69 5.06 14.78 15.77
CA ALA A 69 4.58 14.17 14.53
C ALA A 69 5.70 14.06 13.49
N GLU A 70 6.41 15.15 13.21
CA GLU A 70 7.57 15.14 12.31
C GLU A 70 8.63 14.12 12.77
N THR A 71 8.93 14.08 14.07
CA THR A 71 9.93 13.16 14.63
C THR A 71 9.50 11.69 14.49
N ILE A 72 8.23 11.35 14.77
CA ILE A 72 7.75 9.97 14.62
C ILE A 72 7.68 9.59 13.13
N THR A 73 7.25 10.50 12.27
CA THR A 73 7.22 10.30 10.81
C THR A 73 8.63 10.05 10.27
N ASP A 74 9.63 10.84 10.67
CA ASP A 74 11.01 10.63 10.24
C ASP A 74 11.52 9.24 10.63
N ARG A 75 11.18 8.77 11.84
CA ARG A 75 11.48 7.39 12.26
C ARG A 75 10.71 6.35 11.46
N GLN A 76 9.44 6.57 11.14
CA GLN A 76 8.65 5.66 10.31
C GLN A 76 9.25 5.55 8.90
N VAL A 77 9.65 6.68 8.29
CA VAL A 77 10.32 6.72 6.98
C VAL A 77 11.60 5.90 6.97
N GLU A 78 12.43 6.01 8.02
CA GLU A 78 13.67 5.22 8.15
C GLU A 78 13.43 3.71 8.17
N ASN A 79 12.27 3.27 8.67
CA ASN A 79 11.89 1.86 8.72
C ASN A 79 11.21 1.39 7.43
N ILE A 80 10.37 2.23 6.83
CA ILE A 80 9.57 1.89 5.66
C ILE A 80 10.39 1.94 4.36
N TYR A 81 11.22 2.97 4.19
CA TYR A 81 11.91 3.20 2.92
C TYR A 81 12.84 2.05 2.50
N PRO A 82 13.60 1.42 3.41
CA PRO A 82 14.40 0.24 3.05
C PRO A 82 13.56 -0.94 2.53
N ILE A 83 12.34 -1.14 3.05
CA ILE A 83 11.42 -2.20 2.59
C ILE A 83 11.02 -1.94 1.14
N LEU A 84 10.64 -0.70 0.82
CA LEU A 84 10.25 -0.29 -0.53
C LEU A 84 11.39 -0.49 -1.56
N ILE A 85 12.62 -0.11 -1.20
CA ILE A 85 13.79 -0.27 -2.07
C ILE A 85 14.13 -1.74 -2.28
N GLU A 86 14.11 -2.54 -1.21
CA GLU A 86 14.39 -3.97 -1.29
C GLU A 86 13.33 -4.71 -2.11
N ALA A 87 12.05 -4.38 -1.94
CA ALA A 87 10.97 -4.96 -2.73
C ALA A 87 11.09 -4.58 -4.21
N SER A 88 11.38 -3.31 -4.53
CA SER A 88 11.65 -2.87 -5.91
C SER A 88 12.80 -3.67 -6.55
N ARG A 89 13.89 -3.90 -5.80
CA ARG A 89 15.02 -4.72 -6.26
C ARG A 89 14.64 -6.17 -6.55
N ARG A 90 13.86 -6.81 -5.66
CA ARG A 90 13.38 -8.19 -5.82
C ARG A 90 12.46 -8.31 -7.03
N MET A 91 11.48 -7.41 -7.15
CA MET A 91 10.54 -7.39 -8.28
C MET A 91 11.26 -7.12 -9.60
N ALA A 92 12.21 -6.18 -9.65
CA ALA A 92 13.01 -5.94 -10.84
C ALA A 92 13.79 -7.20 -11.28
N ALA A 93 14.36 -7.94 -10.32
CA ALA A 93 15.04 -9.21 -10.61
C ALA A 93 14.08 -10.29 -11.14
N SER A 94 12.89 -10.40 -10.55
CA SER A 94 11.83 -11.33 -11.01
C SER A 94 11.33 -10.97 -12.42
N SER A 95 11.04 -9.68 -12.62
CA SER A 95 10.51 -9.08 -13.85
C SER A 95 11.51 -9.08 -15.02
N SER A 96 12.82 -9.09 -14.75
CA SER A 96 13.87 -9.10 -15.79
C SER A 96 13.85 -10.30 -16.74
N ARG A 97 13.14 -11.37 -16.36
CA ARG A 97 13.02 -12.61 -17.15
C ARG A 97 11.98 -12.50 -18.27
N LEU A 98 11.11 -11.51 -18.21
CA LEU A 98 10.04 -11.29 -19.18
C LEU A 98 10.52 -10.37 -20.30
N ASP A 99 10.20 -10.71 -21.56
CA ASP A 99 10.37 -9.77 -22.67
C ASP A 99 9.28 -8.70 -22.64
N LYS A 100 9.57 -7.61 -21.93
CA LYS A 100 8.67 -6.47 -21.75
C LYS A 100 8.40 -5.69 -23.03
N THR A 101 9.27 -5.79 -24.04
CA THR A 101 9.09 -5.04 -25.31
C THR A 101 7.93 -5.57 -26.14
N SER A 102 7.56 -6.83 -25.90
CA SER A 102 6.39 -7.44 -26.54
C SER A 102 5.06 -6.88 -26.01
N PHE A 103 5.04 -6.25 -24.83
CA PHE A 103 3.83 -5.73 -24.19
C PHE A 103 3.62 -4.26 -24.56
N ALA A 104 2.61 -3.99 -25.38
CA ALA A 104 2.23 -2.62 -25.71
C ALA A 104 1.57 -1.95 -24.50
N VAL A 105 1.91 -0.69 -24.23
CA VAL A 105 1.22 0.10 -23.20
C VAL A 105 -0.24 0.27 -23.61
N LEU A 106 -1.16 -0.15 -22.74
CA LEU A 106 -2.58 -0.02 -22.97
C LEU A 106 -2.94 1.47 -23.00
N SER A 107 -3.68 1.91 -24.03
CA SER A 107 -4.13 3.30 -24.14
C SER A 107 -5.09 3.66 -23.01
N SER A 108 -4.94 4.85 -22.43
CA SER A 108 -5.79 5.38 -21.35
C SER A 108 -7.28 5.35 -21.68
N ASP A 109 -7.66 5.35 -22.95
CA ASP A 109 -9.06 5.37 -23.40
C ASP A 109 -9.77 4.01 -23.24
N ILE A 110 -9.01 2.91 -23.12
CA ILE A 110 -9.55 1.57 -22.91
C ILE A 110 -9.77 1.37 -21.41
N PRO A 111 -11.01 1.36 -20.89
CA PRO A 111 -11.26 1.22 -19.46
C PRO A 111 -10.88 -0.16 -18.94
N ALA A 112 -10.85 -0.31 -17.61
CA ALA A 112 -10.83 -1.61 -16.96
C ALA A 112 -11.97 -2.48 -17.51
N PRO A 113 -11.66 -3.70 -17.96
CA PRO A 113 -12.67 -4.60 -18.48
C PRO A 113 -13.69 -4.92 -17.38
N GLY A 114 -14.95 -4.57 -17.64
CA GLY A 114 -16.04 -4.81 -16.70
C GLY A 114 -16.79 -6.11 -17.05
N PRO A 115 -17.25 -6.89 -16.05
CA PRO A 115 -18.02 -8.13 -16.28
C PRO A 115 -19.34 -7.91 -17.06
N PHE A 116 -19.77 -6.66 -17.22
CA PHE A 116 -21.02 -6.28 -17.88
C PHE A 116 -20.85 -5.33 -19.07
N ILE A 117 -19.61 -4.90 -19.37
CA ILE A 117 -19.35 -3.82 -20.35
C ILE A 117 -18.68 -4.37 -21.62
N ASP A 118 -17.85 -5.39 -21.51
CA ASP A 118 -17.17 -5.98 -22.67
C ASP A 118 -17.88 -7.26 -23.13
N PRO A 119 -18.65 -7.23 -24.24
CA PRO A 119 -19.14 -8.45 -24.84
C PRO A 119 -17.92 -9.26 -25.26
N GLN A 120 -17.80 -10.50 -24.76
CA GLN A 120 -16.81 -11.54 -25.08
C GLN A 120 -16.22 -11.42 -26.49
N SER A 121 -15.30 -10.48 -26.67
CA SER A 121 -14.55 -10.31 -27.90
C SER A 121 -13.15 -10.70 -27.52
N SER A 122 -12.69 -11.75 -28.19
CA SER A 122 -11.34 -12.31 -28.40
C SER A 122 -10.13 -11.38 -28.21
N THR A 123 -10.12 -10.55 -27.18
CA THR A 123 -9.07 -9.58 -26.92
C THR A 123 -8.01 -10.36 -26.18
N THR A 124 -6.98 -10.76 -26.92
CA THR A 124 -5.74 -11.22 -26.32
C THR A 124 -5.15 -10.04 -25.58
N TRP A 125 -5.35 -10.01 -24.27
CA TRP A 125 -4.78 -8.99 -23.40
C TRP A 125 -3.31 -9.27 -23.25
N HIS A 126 -2.48 -8.68 -24.11
CA HIS A 126 -1.02 -8.73 -24.02
C HIS A 126 -0.52 -7.28 -23.94
N ALA A 127 -0.57 -6.72 -22.73
CA ALA A 127 -0.44 -5.28 -22.54
C ALA A 127 0.30 -4.91 -21.24
N ALA A 128 0.82 -3.69 -21.21
CA ALA A 128 1.35 -3.06 -20.02
C ALA A 128 0.40 -1.95 -19.53
N ILE A 129 0.17 -1.86 -18.22
CA ILE A 129 -0.70 -0.85 -17.59
C ILE A 129 0.08 -0.19 -16.47
N ASP A 130 0.02 1.13 -16.39
CA ASP A 130 0.61 1.92 -15.31
C ASP A 130 -0.46 2.19 -14.24
N LEU A 131 -0.24 1.68 -13.03
CA LEU A 131 -1.11 1.85 -11.87
C LEU A 131 -0.48 2.79 -10.84
N ALA A 132 -1.33 3.58 -10.19
CA ALA A 132 -1.04 4.45 -9.06
C ALA A 132 -1.87 4.06 -7.84
N HIS A 133 -1.45 4.51 -6.65
CA HIS A 133 -2.02 4.13 -5.36
C HIS A 133 -2.15 2.60 -5.21
N VAL A 134 -1.11 1.89 -5.64
CA VAL A 134 -1.11 0.44 -5.73
C VAL A 134 -1.16 -0.20 -4.35
N THR A 135 -1.99 -1.21 -4.18
CA THR A 135 -2.00 -2.11 -3.01
C THR A 135 -1.75 -3.55 -3.43
N PHE A 136 -1.30 -4.37 -2.47
CA PHE A 136 -1.07 -5.80 -2.65
C PHE A 136 -1.86 -6.56 -1.61
N ASP A 137 -2.69 -7.50 -2.04
CA ASP A 137 -3.55 -8.26 -1.14
C ASP A 137 -3.14 -9.74 -1.14
N ALA A 138 -2.93 -10.27 0.06
CA ALA A 138 -2.58 -11.67 0.26
C ALA A 138 -3.79 -12.59 0.05
N PRO A 139 -3.56 -13.87 -0.28
CA PRO A 139 -4.61 -14.89 -0.30
C PRO A 139 -5.37 -14.93 1.03
N THR A 140 -6.69 -15.08 0.96
CA THR A 140 -7.57 -15.12 2.14
C THR A 140 -8.48 -16.35 2.12
N GLN A 141 -8.75 -16.90 3.32
CA GLN A 141 -9.67 -18.01 3.53
C GLN A 141 -10.98 -17.53 4.16
N ASP A 142 -11.29 -16.24 4.02
CA ASP A 142 -12.57 -15.67 4.46
C ASP A 142 -13.73 -16.41 3.76
N PRO A 143 -14.72 -16.91 4.52
CA PRO A 143 -15.87 -17.64 3.95
C PRO A 143 -16.61 -16.89 2.85
N ASP A 144 -16.68 -15.56 2.93
CA ASP A 144 -17.43 -14.72 1.99
C ASP A 144 -16.58 -14.35 0.74
N PHE A 145 -15.25 -14.44 0.83
CA PHE A 145 -14.31 -13.98 -0.22
C PHE A 145 -13.08 -14.90 -0.37
N GLN A 146 -13.28 -16.22 -0.40
CA GLN A 146 -12.19 -17.19 -0.51
C GLN A 146 -11.34 -16.93 -1.76
N ARG A 147 -10.03 -16.67 -1.56
CA ARG A 147 -9.04 -16.50 -2.62
C ARG A 147 -7.73 -17.17 -2.26
N ASP A 148 -7.23 -18.01 -3.14
CA ASP A 148 -5.95 -18.69 -3.00
C ASP A 148 -4.80 -18.02 -3.77
N TRP A 149 -5.05 -16.84 -4.36
CA TRP A 149 -4.07 -16.04 -5.11
C TRP A 149 -3.79 -14.68 -4.48
N TRP A 150 -2.65 -14.11 -4.85
CA TRP A 150 -2.30 -12.71 -4.57
C TRP A 150 -2.96 -11.78 -5.58
N GLU A 151 -3.26 -10.56 -5.16
CA GLU A 151 -3.80 -9.51 -6.03
C GLU A 151 -2.97 -8.24 -5.96
N ILE A 152 -2.98 -7.50 -7.07
CA ILE A 152 -2.54 -6.12 -7.14
C ILE A 152 -3.73 -5.26 -7.55
N SER A 153 -4.00 -4.22 -6.75
CA SER A 153 -5.08 -3.28 -7.01
C SER A 153 -4.51 -1.87 -7.17
N GLY A 154 -5.16 -1.02 -7.96
CA GLY A 154 -4.78 0.38 -8.08
C GLY A 154 -5.61 1.13 -9.12
N GLY A 155 -5.59 2.46 -9.04
CA GLY A 155 -6.16 3.32 -10.07
C GLY A 155 -5.21 3.43 -11.25
N ARG A 156 -5.73 3.53 -12.46
CA ARG A 156 -4.87 3.79 -13.62
C ARG A 156 -4.20 5.16 -13.49
N SER A 157 -2.91 5.23 -13.82
CA SER A 157 -2.16 6.48 -13.80
C SER A 157 -2.84 7.53 -14.68
N GLY A 158 -3.19 8.68 -14.09
CA GLY A 158 -3.93 9.76 -14.76
C GLY A 158 -5.45 9.55 -14.89
N ARG A 159 -5.99 8.41 -14.43
CA ARG A 159 -7.44 8.11 -14.37
C ARG A 159 -7.78 7.37 -13.07
N PRO A 160 -7.89 8.07 -11.92
CA PRO A 160 -8.11 7.43 -10.62
C PRO A 160 -9.40 6.62 -10.53
N ASP A 161 -10.45 7.03 -11.25
CA ASP A 161 -11.75 6.35 -11.30
C ASP A 161 -11.72 5.03 -12.09
N ASP A 162 -10.66 4.78 -12.86
CA ASP A 162 -10.43 3.55 -13.63
C ASP A 162 -9.64 2.57 -12.74
N LEU A 163 -10.36 1.89 -11.84
CA LEU A 163 -9.80 0.96 -10.87
C LEU A 163 -9.56 -0.41 -11.48
N TRP A 164 -8.34 -0.90 -11.33
CA TRP A 164 -7.93 -2.24 -11.75
C TRP A 164 -7.65 -3.10 -10.53
N ASN A 165 -8.19 -4.32 -10.52
CA ASN A 165 -7.80 -5.38 -9.60
C ASN A 165 -7.41 -6.60 -10.45
N LEU A 166 -6.16 -7.04 -10.30
CA LEU A 166 -5.55 -8.05 -11.15
C LEU A 166 -4.96 -9.18 -10.31
N LYS A 167 -5.22 -10.42 -10.75
CA LYS A 167 -4.68 -11.64 -10.17
C LYS A 167 -3.19 -11.76 -10.49
N ILE A 168 -2.38 -12.00 -9.48
CA ILE A 168 -0.95 -12.26 -9.65
C ILE A 168 -0.73 -13.76 -9.85
N VAL A 169 -0.27 -14.14 -11.05
CA VAL A 169 -0.08 -15.55 -11.43
C VAL A 169 1.41 -15.88 -11.51
N GLY A 170 1.87 -16.81 -10.67
CA GLY A 170 3.24 -17.35 -10.78
C GLY A 170 4.36 -16.48 -10.21
N ILE A 171 4.04 -15.33 -9.61
CA ILE A 171 4.97 -14.54 -8.78
C ILE A 171 4.82 -15.00 -7.33
N GLY A 172 5.94 -15.36 -6.68
CA GLY A 172 5.92 -15.99 -5.35
C GLY A 172 5.68 -14.98 -4.22
N PRO A 173 5.19 -15.43 -3.05
CA PRO A 173 4.90 -14.54 -1.91
C PRO A 173 6.12 -13.73 -1.43
N TYR A 174 7.34 -14.22 -1.69
CA TYR A 174 8.59 -13.55 -1.29
C TYR A 174 8.88 -12.24 -2.04
N ASP A 175 8.23 -12.03 -3.19
CA ASP A 175 8.40 -10.81 -3.99
C ASP A 175 7.60 -9.63 -3.41
N PHE A 176 6.62 -9.91 -2.53
CA PHE A 176 5.69 -8.92 -1.97
C PHE A 176 5.87 -8.66 -0.47
N ASP A 177 6.73 -9.41 0.21
CA ASP A 177 6.91 -9.37 1.67
C ASP A 177 7.04 -7.95 2.24
N GLY A 178 6.00 -7.51 2.97
CA GLY A 178 5.88 -6.20 3.61
C GLY A 178 5.20 -5.12 2.75
N LEU A 179 5.03 -5.32 1.45
CA LEU A 179 4.33 -4.37 0.58
C LEU A 179 2.83 -4.36 0.80
N GLU A 180 2.23 -5.49 1.19
CA GLU A 180 0.81 -5.60 1.54
C GLU A 180 0.46 -4.64 2.68
N THR A 181 1.41 -4.38 3.58
CA THR A 181 1.22 -3.44 4.69
C THR A 181 1.67 -2.04 4.31
N VAL A 182 2.88 -1.89 3.75
CA VAL A 182 3.47 -0.58 3.47
C VAL A 182 2.72 0.15 2.37
N CYS A 183 2.41 -0.51 1.26
CA CYS A 183 1.70 0.17 0.17
C CYS A 183 0.25 0.47 0.52
N GLN A 184 -0.38 -0.34 1.37
CA GLN A 184 -1.70 -0.03 1.92
C GLN A 184 -1.67 1.20 2.84
N LEU A 185 -0.65 1.32 3.70
CA LEU A 185 -0.45 2.52 4.53
C LEU A 185 -0.26 3.79 3.68
N LEU A 186 0.45 3.68 2.55
CA LEU A 186 0.74 4.80 1.65
C LEU A 186 -0.34 5.02 0.59
N ALA A 187 -1.34 4.16 0.51
CA ALA A 187 -2.44 4.28 -0.43
C ALA A 187 -3.43 5.36 0.05
N TYR A 188 -4.26 5.84 -0.88
CA TYR A 188 -5.38 6.76 -0.61
C TYR A 188 -5.02 8.14 -0.04
N SER A 189 -3.74 8.48 0.07
CA SER A 189 -3.31 9.85 0.38
C SER A 189 -3.62 10.80 -0.77
N GLN A 190 -4.12 11.99 -0.43
CA GLN A 190 -4.32 13.07 -1.40
C GLN A 190 -3.02 13.84 -1.70
N SER A 191 -1.96 13.68 -0.90
CA SER A 191 -0.75 14.48 -0.99
C SER A 191 0.39 13.84 -1.78
N ALA A 192 0.26 12.55 -2.12
CA ALA A 192 1.13 11.85 -3.05
C ALA A 192 0.43 10.64 -3.69
N GLU A 193 0.94 10.20 -4.84
CA GLU A 193 0.42 9.04 -5.58
C GLU A 193 0.71 7.68 -4.89
N GLY A 194 1.41 7.69 -3.76
CA GLY A 194 1.78 6.50 -3.00
C GLY A 194 2.63 5.52 -3.80
N CYS A 195 2.36 4.22 -3.63
CA CYS A 195 2.99 3.16 -4.41
C CYS A 195 2.52 3.15 -5.87
N LYS A 196 3.47 2.97 -6.80
CA LYS A 196 3.18 2.86 -8.24
C LYS A 196 3.74 1.57 -8.82
N ALA A 197 3.12 1.09 -9.89
CA ALA A 197 3.61 -0.07 -10.59
C ALA A 197 3.26 -0.02 -12.08
N ARG A 198 4.20 -0.47 -12.92
CA ARG A 198 3.87 -0.94 -14.27
C ARG A 198 3.60 -2.44 -14.21
N VAL A 199 2.41 -2.84 -14.60
CA VAL A 199 1.92 -4.21 -14.56
C VAL A 199 1.85 -4.76 -15.98
N TYR A 200 2.46 -5.91 -16.21
CA TYR A 200 2.41 -6.61 -17.50
C TYR A 200 1.39 -7.73 -17.39
N ILE A 201 0.34 -7.64 -18.20
CA ILE A 201 -0.80 -8.57 -18.17
C ILE A 201 -0.81 -9.45 -19.42
N ASP A 202 -1.07 -10.74 -19.21
CA ASP A 202 -1.41 -11.72 -20.25
C ASP A 202 -2.76 -12.36 -19.88
N LEU A 203 -3.43 -12.99 -20.86
CA LEU A 203 -4.55 -13.88 -20.57
C LEU A 203 -4.01 -15.10 -19.77
N ASP A 204 -4.61 -15.44 -18.63
CA ASP A 204 -4.20 -16.62 -17.85
C ASP A 204 -4.40 -17.89 -18.68
N LYS A 205 -3.29 -18.41 -19.21
CA LYS A 205 -3.23 -19.56 -20.13
C LYS A 205 -3.78 -20.86 -19.52
N LYS A 206 -4.05 -20.88 -18.20
CA LYS A 206 -4.65 -22.03 -17.52
C LYS A 206 -6.18 -22.04 -17.57
N SER A 207 -6.82 -20.95 -18.00
CA SER A 207 -8.27 -20.97 -18.07
C SER A 207 -8.81 -21.64 -19.33
N ILE A 208 -9.86 -22.41 -19.11
CA ILE A 208 -10.56 -23.24 -20.09
C ILE A 208 -11.70 -22.44 -20.78
N ALA A 209 -12.08 -21.27 -20.24
CA ALA A 209 -13.12 -20.41 -20.80
C ALA A 209 -12.81 -18.93 -20.50
N PRO A 210 -12.14 -18.20 -21.41
CA PRO A 210 -11.60 -16.87 -21.14
C PRO A 210 -12.68 -15.87 -20.76
N ASP A 211 -12.75 -15.51 -19.47
CA ASP A 211 -13.46 -14.35 -18.97
C ASP A 211 -12.49 -13.29 -18.43
N LEU A 212 -13.02 -12.09 -18.16
CA LEU A 212 -12.22 -10.93 -17.75
C LEU A 212 -11.58 -11.09 -16.35
N GLY A 213 -12.05 -12.06 -15.55
CA GLY A 213 -11.46 -12.40 -14.25
C GLY A 213 -10.14 -13.16 -14.35
N GLU A 214 -9.67 -13.41 -15.57
CA GLU A 214 -8.51 -14.25 -15.86
C GLU A 214 -7.33 -13.46 -16.41
N LEU A 215 -7.34 -12.14 -16.26
CA LEU A 215 -6.16 -11.32 -16.50
C LEU A 215 -5.10 -11.64 -15.43
N GLY A 216 -4.04 -12.32 -15.87
CA GLY A 216 -2.93 -12.70 -15.04
C GLY A 216 -1.80 -11.68 -15.15
N VAL A 217 -1.32 -11.20 -14.01
CA VAL A 217 -0.09 -10.42 -13.95
C VAL A 217 1.10 -11.35 -14.17
N MET A 218 1.84 -11.08 -15.23
CA MET A 218 3.04 -11.82 -15.63
C MET A 218 4.32 -11.26 -15.01
N ALA A 219 4.37 -9.95 -14.81
CA ALA A 219 5.45 -9.26 -14.14
C ALA A 219 5.00 -7.90 -13.62
N ILE A 220 5.76 -7.39 -12.65
CA ILE A 220 5.53 -6.09 -12.02
C ILE A 220 6.86 -5.33 -12.00
N ASP A 221 6.85 -4.13 -12.57
CA ASP A 221 7.90 -3.14 -12.36
C ASP A 221 7.41 -2.16 -11.30
N PHE A 222 7.76 -2.44 -10.06
CA PHE A 222 7.39 -1.61 -8.92
C PHE A 222 8.23 -0.34 -8.86
N ILE A 223 7.54 0.79 -8.78
CA ILE A 223 8.10 2.13 -8.70
C ILE A 223 7.83 2.63 -7.28
N PRO A 224 8.80 2.51 -6.36
CA PRO A 224 8.61 2.97 -5.00
C PRO A 224 8.43 4.49 -4.98
N PRO A 225 7.59 5.03 -4.08
CA PRO A 225 7.56 6.45 -3.82
C PRO A 225 8.92 6.92 -3.33
N THR A 226 9.24 8.20 -3.57
CA THR A 226 10.43 8.83 -3.02
C THR A 226 10.35 8.93 -1.50
N ARG A 227 11.51 9.07 -0.84
CA ARG A 227 11.56 9.24 0.62
C ARG A 227 10.72 10.43 1.09
N ASP A 228 10.71 11.51 0.32
CA ASP A 228 9.95 12.73 0.64
C ASP A 228 8.44 12.54 0.44
N GLU A 229 8.02 11.75 -0.56
CA GLU A 229 6.61 11.38 -0.73
C GLU A 229 6.14 10.51 0.43
N VAL A 230 6.92 9.50 0.84
CA VAL A 230 6.61 8.67 2.03
C VAL A 230 6.49 9.56 3.27
N ARG A 231 7.46 10.46 3.49
CA ARG A 231 7.45 11.38 4.62
C ARG A 231 6.19 12.24 4.62
N ARG A 232 5.82 12.80 3.46
CA ARG A 232 4.64 13.67 3.34
C ARG A 232 3.36 12.92 3.66
N VAL A 233 3.15 11.75 3.07
CA VAL A 233 1.96 10.92 3.31
C VAL A 233 1.80 10.59 4.79
N LEU A 234 2.88 10.14 5.43
CA LEU A 234 2.86 9.78 6.84
C LEU A 234 2.66 11.00 7.74
N LEU A 235 3.30 12.13 7.43
CA LEU A 235 3.13 13.35 8.20
C LEU A 235 1.70 13.87 8.08
N ASP A 236 1.10 13.87 6.89
CA ASP A 236 -0.27 14.32 6.71
C ASP A 236 -1.24 13.45 7.52
N SER A 237 -1.04 12.13 7.51
CA SER A 237 -1.83 11.20 8.34
C SER A 237 -1.65 11.47 9.85
N GLU A 238 -0.43 11.74 10.33
CA GLU A 238 -0.20 12.12 11.72
C GLU A 238 -0.84 13.47 12.06
N LEU A 239 -0.80 14.44 11.14
CA LEU A 239 -1.37 15.77 11.33
C LEU A 239 -2.90 15.79 11.24
N GLU A 240 -3.54 14.82 10.59
CA GLU A 240 -5.00 14.65 10.66
C GLU A 240 -5.50 14.44 12.10
N HIS A 241 -4.64 13.93 13.00
CA HIS A 241 -4.95 13.79 14.43
C HIS A 241 -4.85 15.12 15.21
N TRP A 242 -4.41 16.21 14.57
CA TRP A 242 -4.21 17.54 15.16
C TRP A 242 -5.10 18.59 14.47
N PRO A 243 -5.74 19.55 15.17
CA PRO A 243 -6.79 20.36 14.54
C PRO A 243 -6.24 21.24 13.41
N PRO A 244 -7.06 21.63 12.39
CA PRO A 244 -8.51 21.84 12.49
C PRO A 244 -9.39 21.31 11.32
N ASN A 245 -10.56 20.72 11.63
CA ASN A 245 -11.75 20.85 10.78
C ASN A 245 -12.70 21.90 11.36
N HIS A 246 -12.28 23.17 11.29
CA HIS A 246 -13.19 24.31 11.42
C HIS A 246 -13.23 25.08 10.11
N THR A 247 -13.78 24.45 9.07
CA THR A 247 -14.43 25.01 7.86
C THR A 247 -14.73 23.80 6.96
N SER A 248 -15.91 23.58 6.40
CA SER A 248 -17.13 24.38 6.26
C SER A 248 -18.24 23.45 5.76
#